data_AF-A0AAD2E9U1-F1
#
_entry.id   AF-A0AAD2E9U1-F1
#
_cell.length_a   1.000
_cell.length_b   1.000
_cell.length_c   1.000
_cell.angle_alpha   90.00
_cell.angle_beta   90.00
_cell.angle_gamma   90.00
#
_symmetry.space_group_name_H-M   'P 1'
#
loop_
_entity.id
_entity.type
_entity.pdbx_description
1 polymer ?
#
loop_
_entity_poly.entity_id
_entity_poly.type
_entity_poly.pdbx_seq_one_letter_code
_entity_poly.pdbx_strand_id
1 'polypeptide(L)'
;MVSQRDHKGFAFESFVCREIFSGFNEPYFSIQNDHQSLPNDTDQRQISFFEQFKKLRSVSVIQFLGQNPNSLFGNFLKAKYLHLIHPKIEVSFARNSNKRKMVNSGEFPETKFFKAFANMGRRVWLLHCLAFSLDQEVSIFQFRKPTCKYI
;
A
#
# COMPACT_ATOMS: atom_id res chain seq x y z
N MET A 1 22.79 -23.30 1.57
CA MET A 1 22.88 -22.54 2.85
C MET A 1 21.66 -21.64 2.97
N VAL A 2 20.68 -22.04 3.79
CA VAL A 2 19.57 -21.14 4.16
C VAL A 2 20.15 -20.14 5.15
N SER A 3 20.26 -18.88 4.74
CA SER A 3 20.69 -17.79 5.62
C SER A 3 19.77 -17.77 6.84
N GLN A 4 20.33 -17.93 8.04
CA GLN A 4 19.64 -17.76 9.30
C GLN A 4 19.20 -16.30 9.38
N ARG A 5 17.99 -15.99 8.89
CA ARG A 5 17.44 -14.64 9.02
C ARG A 5 17.28 -14.38 10.51
N ASP A 6 18.00 -13.39 11.00
CA ASP A 6 17.92 -12.92 12.39
C ASP A 6 16.45 -12.60 12.72
N HIS A 7 15.97 -12.94 13.92
CA HIS A 7 14.56 -12.78 14.33
C HIS A 7 14.05 -11.34 14.13
N LYS A 8 14.96 -10.37 14.16
CA LYS A 8 14.71 -8.95 13.86
C LYS A 8 14.24 -8.72 12.42
N GLY A 9 14.79 -9.46 11.45
CA GLY A 9 14.39 -9.39 10.04
C GLY A 9 12.95 -9.82 9.84
N PHE A 10 12.56 -10.95 10.42
CA PHE A 10 11.17 -11.42 10.37
C PHE A 10 10.20 -10.49 11.08
N ALA A 11 10.59 -9.91 12.23
CA ALA A 11 9.77 -8.92 12.93
C ALA A 11 9.54 -7.67 12.06
N PHE A 12 10.57 -7.20 11.36
CA PHE A 12 10.45 -6.08 10.44
C PHE A 12 9.59 -6.43 9.21
N GLU A 13 9.82 -7.57 8.56
CA GLU A 13 8.99 -8.04 7.43
C GLU A 13 7.53 -8.16 7.83
N SER A 14 7.23 -8.75 9.00
CA SER A 14 5.87 -8.87 9.53
C SER A 14 5.23 -7.51 9.79
N PHE A 15 5.97 -6.55 10.33
CA PHE A 15 5.51 -5.17 10.50
C PHE A 15 5.17 -4.54 9.14
N VAL A 16 6.08 -4.60 8.17
CA VAL A 16 5.87 -4.04 6.82
C VAL A 16 4.64 -4.66 6.16
N CYS A 17 4.48 -5.98 6.22
CA CYS A 17 3.30 -6.68 5.72
C CYS A 17 2.03 -6.18 6.39
N ARG A 18 2.00 -6.11 7.72
CA ARG A 18 0.82 -5.63 8.44
C ARG A 18 0.43 -4.21 8.03
N GLU A 19 1.40 -3.31 7.91
CA GLU A 19 1.11 -1.90 7.60
C GLU A 19 0.71 -1.69 6.13
N ILE A 20 1.37 -2.35 5.17
CA ILE A 20 1.02 -2.18 3.76
C ILE A 20 -0.37 -2.75 3.44
N PHE A 21 -0.77 -3.81 4.15
CA PHE A 21 -2.05 -4.48 3.99
C PHE A 21 -3.15 -3.96 4.94
N SER A 22 -2.88 -2.99 5.82
CA SER A 22 -3.92 -2.50 6.73
C SER A 22 -5.12 -1.92 5.96
N GLY A 23 -6.35 -2.33 6.32
CA GLY A 23 -7.58 -1.91 5.62
C GLY A 23 -7.87 -2.68 4.31
N PHE A 24 -7.13 -3.73 3.95
CA PHE A 24 -7.35 -4.46 2.69
C PHE A 24 -8.76 -5.02 2.50
N ASN A 25 -9.49 -5.34 3.57
CA ASN A 25 -10.86 -5.84 3.46
C ASN A 25 -11.88 -4.70 3.20
N GLU A 26 -11.46 -3.45 3.26
CA GLU A 26 -12.31 -2.28 3.09
C GLU A 26 -12.13 -1.68 1.68
N PRO A 27 -13.20 -1.22 1.01
CA PRO A 27 -13.09 -0.55 -0.28
C PRO A 27 -12.04 0.57 -0.22
N TYR A 28 -11.08 0.53 -1.14
CA TYR A 28 -9.98 1.50 -1.22
C TYR A 28 -9.22 1.72 0.10
N PHE A 29 -9.10 0.68 0.93
CA PHE A 29 -8.39 0.73 2.22
C PHE A 29 -8.96 1.73 3.23
N SER A 30 -10.26 2.06 3.13
CA SER A 30 -10.93 3.12 3.91
C SER A 30 -10.27 4.50 3.78
N ILE A 31 -9.55 4.75 2.68
CA ILE A 31 -8.91 6.04 2.45
C ILE A 31 -9.99 7.00 1.95
N GLN A 32 -10.30 8.00 2.78
CA GLN A 32 -11.24 9.05 2.43
C GLN A 32 -10.78 9.73 1.15
N ASN A 33 -11.63 9.67 0.13
CA ASN A 33 -11.47 10.48 -1.06
C ASN A 33 -12.81 11.20 -1.26
N ASP A 34 -12.84 12.49 -0.95
CA ASP A 34 -14.05 13.32 -0.90
C ASP A 34 -14.77 13.45 -2.26
N HIS A 35 -14.21 12.84 -3.31
CA HIS A 35 -14.64 12.99 -4.70
C HIS A 35 -15.11 11.70 -5.38
N GLN A 36 -15.17 10.55 -4.69
CA GLN A 36 -15.58 9.30 -5.32
C GLN A 36 -16.50 8.47 -4.41
N SER A 37 -17.80 8.58 -4.62
CA SER A 37 -18.78 7.65 -4.08
C SER A 37 -18.62 6.28 -4.75
N LEU A 38 -18.70 5.23 -3.95
CA LEU A 38 -18.68 3.86 -4.45
C LEU A 38 -20.02 3.59 -5.16
N PRO A 39 -20.03 2.91 -6.32
CA PRO A 39 -21.29 2.48 -6.92
C PRO A 39 -22.11 1.65 -5.92
N ASN A 40 -23.42 1.94 -5.87
CA ASN A 40 -24.38 1.19 -5.06
C ASN A 40 -24.60 -0.23 -5.63
N ASP A 41 -24.44 -0.38 -6.94
CA ASP A 41 -24.54 -1.64 -7.66
C ASP A 41 -23.23 -2.45 -7.55
N THR A 42 -23.34 -3.70 -7.13
CA THR A 42 -22.23 -4.64 -6.94
C THR A 42 -21.50 -4.90 -8.25
N ASP A 43 -22.21 -5.05 -9.36
CA ASP A 43 -21.61 -5.36 -10.67
C ASP A 43 -20.76 -4.18 -11.17
N GLN A 44 -21.31 -2.97 -11.07
CA GLN A 44 -20.58 -1.75 -11.43
C GLN A 44 -19.34 -1.54 -10.55
N ARG A 45 -19.44 -1.88 -9.26
CA ARG A 45 -18.30 -1.83 -8.34
C ARG A 45 -17.20 -2.79 -8.79
N GLN A 46 -17.53 -4.05 -9.07
CA GLN A 46 -16.56 -5.05 -9.53
C GLN A 46 -15.86 -4.61 -10.83
N ILE A 47 -16.64 -4.12 -11.81
CA ILE A 47 -16.12 -3.58 -13.08
C ILE A 47 -15.15 -2.42 -12.82
N SER A 48 -15.50 -1.51 -11.90
CA SER A 48 -14.64 -0.36 -11.58
C SER A 48 -13.27 -0.78 -11.01
N PHE A 49 -13.24 -1.79 -10.14
CA PHE A 49 -12.00 -2.35 -9.60
C PHE A 49 -11.19 -3.07 -10.67
N PHE A 50 -11.83 -3.80 -11.57
CA PHE A 50 -11.14 -4.46 -12.68
C PHE A 50 -10.50 -3.47 -13.66
N GLU A 51 -11.19 -2.36 -13.94
CA GLU A 51 -10.64 -1.29 -14.78
C GLU A 51 -9.44 -0.59 -14.09
N GLN A 52 -9.50 -0.38 -12.78
CA GLN A 52 -8.35 0.10 -12.00
C GLN A 52 -7.15 -0.86 -12.08
N PHE A 53 -7.40 -2.17 -11.99
CA PHE A 53 -6.38 -3.20 -12.17
C PHE A 53 -5.72 -3.10 -13.55
N LYS A 54 -6.53 -3.05 -14.63
CA LYS A 54 -6.03 -2.95 -16.01
C LYS A 54 -5.17 -1.71 -16.23
N LYS A 55 -5.59 -0.55 -15.71
CA LYS A 55 -4.85 0.71 -15.82
C LYS A 55 -3.45 0.64 -15.21
N LEU A 56 -3.30 0.04 -14.03
CA LEU A 56 -2.02 0.04 -13.31
C LEU A 56 -1.15 -1.20 -13.59
N ARG A 57 -1.71 -2.25 -14.21
CA ARG A 57 -0.99 -3.51 -14.48
C ARG A 57 0.20 -3.33 -15.43
N SER A 58 0.10 -2.47 -16.44
CA SER A 58 1.13 -2.36 -17.50
C SER A 58 1.98 -1.09 -17.41
N VAL A 59 1.71 -0.19 -16.47
CA VAL A 59 2.36 1.12 -16.38
C VAL A 59 3.44 1.14 -15.29
N SER A 60 4.51 1.89 -15.53
CA SER A 60 5.52 2.16 -14.49
C SER A 60 4.91 2.98 -13.37
N VAL A 61 5.10 2.54 -12.11
CA VAL A 61 4.54 3.20 -10.92
C VAL A 61 4.93 4.67 -10.87
N ILE A 62 6.19 4.99 -11.18
CA ILE A 62 6.71 6.35 -11.09
C ILE A 62 6.08 7.25 -12.16
N GLN A 63 5.95 6.74 -13.40
CA GLN A 63 5.29 7.48 -14.48
C GLN A 63 3.81 7.71 -14.17
N PHE A 64 3.12 6.69 -13.66
CA PHE A 64 1.71 6.78 -13.29
C PHE A 64 1.48 7.84 -12.20
N LEU A 65 2.31 7.83 -11.15
CA LEU A 65 2.23 8.80 -10.06
C LEU A 65 2.58 10.23 -10.51
N GLY A 66 3.53 10.40 -11.43
CA GLY A 66 3.86 11.71 -11.99
C GLY A 66 2.72 12.30 -12.83
N GLN A 67 1.95 11.45 -13.52
CA GLN A 67 0.79 11.88 -14.32
C GLN A 67 -0.48 12.04 -13.48
N ASN A 68 -0.65 11.23 -12.42
CA ASN A 68 -1.88 11.14 -11.64
C ASN A 68 -1.61 11.15 -10.11
N PRO A 69 -1.01 12.21 -9.56
CA PRO A 69 -0.56 12.23 -8.17
C PRO A 69 -1.71 12.10 -7.15
N ASN A 70 -2.89 12.64 -7.48
CA ASN A 70 -4.09 12.62 -6.63
C ASN A 70 -5.06 11.47 -6.99
N SER A 71 -4.60 10.47 -7.74
CA SER A 71 -5.40 9.27 -7.99
C SER A 71 -5.65 8.49 -6.70
N LEU A 72 -6.66 7.61 -6.69
CA LEU A 72 -6.91 6.69 -5.58
C LEU A 72 -5.65 5.89 -5.19
N PHE A 73 -4.90 5.41 -6.20
CA PHE A 73 -3.63 4.73 -5.96
C PHE A 73 -2.54 5.67 -5.40
N GLY A 74 -2.46 6.91 -5.90
CA GLY A 74 -1.53 7.92 -5.37
C GLY A 74 -1.80 8.25 -3.91
N ASN A 75 -3.06 8.47 -3.55
CA ASN A 75 -3.52 8.70 -2.18
C ASN A 75 -3.25 7.49 -1.28
N PHE A 76 -3.52 6.28 -1.79
CA PHE A 76 -3.12 5.04 -1.13
C PHE A 76 -1.63 5.00 -0.83
N LEU A 77 -0.80 5.23 -1.84
CA LEU A 77 0.64 5.12 -1.68
C LEU A 77 1.18 6.19 -0.73
N LYS A 78 0.64 7.41 -0.78
CA LYS A 78 0.93 8.50 0.15
C LYS A 78 0.58 8.12 1.59
N ALA A 79 -0.65 7.66 1.83
CA ALA A 79 -1.10 7.26 3.17
C ALA A 79 -0.22 6.13 3.74
N LYS A 80 0.06 5.11 2.94
CA LYS A 80 0.93 3.98 3.36
C LYS A 80 2.36 4.42 3.61
N TYR A 81 2.91 5.31 2.78
CA TYR A 81 4.27 5.79 2.97
C TYR A 81 4.40 6.56 4.29
N LEU A 82 3.46 7.45 4.59
CA LEU A 82 3.46 8.25 5.81
C LEU A 82 3.29 7.42 7.08
N HIS A 83 2.58 6.29 7.00
CA HIS A 83 2.34 5.38 8.12
C HIS A 83 3.50 4.38 8.33
N LEU A 84 3.99 3.78 7.25
CA LEU A 84 4.99 2.71 7.28
C LEU A 84 6.41 3.27 7.43
N ILE A 85 6.70 4.41 6.81
CA ILE A 85 8.05 5.01 6.78
C ILE A 85 8.17 6.10 7.85
N HIS A 86 8.74 5.72 8.99
CA HIS A 86 9.12 6.68 10.02
C HIS A 86 10.24 7.60 9.51
N PRO A 87 10.30 8.91 9.87
CA PRO A 87 11.36 9.82 9.43
C PRO A 87 12.78 9.31 9.71
N LYS A 88 12.97 8.56 10.81
CA LYS A 88 14.25 7.89 11.13
C LYS A 88 14.70 6.88 10.06
N ILE A 89 13.74 6.17 9.45
CA ILE A 89 13.98 5.24 8.34
C ILE A 89 14.41 6.06 7.11
N GLU A 90 13.71 7.15 6.80
CA GLU A 90 14.07 8.02 5.66
C GLU A 90 15.49 8.59 5.77
N VAL A 91 15.87 9.09 6.94
CA VAL A 91 17.22 9.65 7.15
C VAL A 91 18.29 8.58 6.98
N SER A 92 18.04 7.37 7.48
CA SER A 92 18.98 6.25 7.40
C SER A 92 19.16 5.72 5.97
N PHE A 93 18.08 5.61 5.20
CA PHE A 93 18.14 5.08 3.83
C PHE A 93 18.47 6.14 2.77
N ALA A 94 18.17 7.40 3.07
CA ALA A 94 17.96 8.39 2.02
C ALA A 94 18.70 9.72 2.29
N ARG A 95 19.47 9.82 3.40
CA ARG A 95 20.39 10.89 3.81
C ARG A 95 19.86 12.33 3.75
N ASN A 96 18.57 12.52 3.45
CA ASN A 96 17.92 13.81 3.24
C ASN A 96 16.44 13.73 3.70
N SER A 97 16.07 14.61 4.64
CA SER A 97 14.81 14.65 5.39
C SER A 97 13.67 15.42 4.69
N ASN A 98 13.90 16.04 3.53
CA ASN A 98 12.87 16.81 2.81
C ASN A 98 11.84 15.96 2.04
N LYS A 99 11.95 14.63 2.05
CA LYS A 99 11.12 13.72 1.23
C LYS A 99 9.67 13.64 1.71
N ARG A 100 9.43 13.74 3.02
CA ARG A 100 8.09 13.74 3.61
C ARG A 100 7.27 14.98 3.24
N LYS A 101 7.89 16.15 3.14
CA LYS A 101 7.21 17.38 2.69
C LYS A 101 6.78 17.26 1.23
N MET A 102 7.61 16.65 0.41
CA MET A 102 7.34 16.37 -1.01
C MET A 102 6.18 15.37 -1.19
N VAL A 103 6.19 14.26 -0.44
CA VAL A 103 5.06 13.31 -0.46
C VAL A 103 3.77 13.95 0.07
N ASN A 104 3.87 14.84 1.07
CA ASN A 104 2.74 15.60 1.56
C ASN A 104 2.18 16.58 0.52
N SER A 105 3.02 17.18 -0.34
CA SER A 105 2.58 18.04 -1.44
C SER A 105 2.09 17.28 -2.68
N GLY A 106 2.14 15.94 -2.68
CA GLY A 106 1.72 15.12 -3.82
C GLY A 106 2.84 14.82 -4.82
N GLU A 107 4.08 15.18 -4.49
CA GLU A 107 5.26 14.87 -5.27
C GLU A 107 5.97 13.62 -4.72
N PHE A 108 6.47 12.77 -5.62
CA PHE A 108 7.03 11.47 -5.24
C PHE A 108 8.55 11.42 -5.43
N PRO A 109 9.35 11.03 -4.42
CA PRO A 109 10.80 10.97 -4.55
C PRO A 109 11.27 9.94 -5.58
N GLU A 110 12.16 10.32 -6.50
CA GLU A 110 12.73 9.38 -7.47
C GLU A 110 13.84 8.44 -6.92
N THR A 111 13.93 8.31 -5.60
CA THR A 111 14.98 7.52 -4.95
C THR A 111 14.78 6.02 -5.16
N LYS A 112 15.87 5.24 -5.17
CA LYS A 112 15.81 3.77 -5.27
C LYS A 112 14.92 3.15 -4.18
N PHE A 113 14.99 3.67 -2.96
CA PHE A 113 14.15 3.25 -1.84
C PHE A 113 12.67 3.47 -2.12
N PHE A 114 12.29 4.70 -2.51
CA PHE A 114 10.91 5.01 -2.82
C PHE A 114 10.40 4.18 -4.01
N LYS A 115 11.21 3.98 -5.06
CA LYS A 115 10.86 3.10 -6.19
C LYS A 115 10.56 1.66 -5.73
N ALA A 116 11.34 1.11 -4.81
CA ALA A 116 11.08 -0.22 -4.24
C ALA A 116 9.78 -0.24 -3.42
N PHE A 117 9.58 0.75 -2.55
CA PHE A 117 8.34 0.91 -1.78
C PHE A 117 7.11 1.06 -2.69
N ALA A 118 7.21 1.88 -3.74
CA ALA A 118 6.13 2.14 -4.68
C ALA A 118 5.73 0.89 -5.46
N ASN A 119 6.71 0.06 -5.84
CA ASN A 119 6.44 -1.24 -6.46
C ASN A 119 5.80 -2.23 -5.49
N MET A 120 6.16 -2.22 -4.20
CA MET A 120 5.48 -3.01 -3.17
C MET A 120 4.02 -2.57 -3.04
N GLY A 121 3.77 -1.26 -2.92
CA GLY A 121 2.43 -0.69 -2.87
C GLY A 121 1.59 -1.03 -4.11
N ARG A 122 2.17 -0.96 -5.32
CA ARG A 122 1.48 -1.38 -6.56
C ARG A 122 1.04 -2.83 -6.52
N ARG A 123 1.87 -3.76 -6.02
CA ARG A 123 1.50 -5.18 -5.95
C ARG A 123 0.30 -5.39 -5.02
N VAL A 124 0.29 -4.71 -3.87
CA VAL A 124 -0.83 -4.76 -2.91
C VAL A 124 -2.09 -4.12 -3.51
N TRP A 125 -1.96 -2.98 -4.20
CA TRP A 125 -3.08 -2.33 -4.87
C TRP A 125 -3.69 -3.20 -5.97
N LEU A 126 -2.87 -3.81 -6.83
CA LEU A 126 -3.36 -4.71 -7.88
C LEU A 126 -4.07 -5.93 -7.29
N LEU A 127 -3.53 -6.49 -6.21
CA LEU A 127 -4.17 -7.59 -5.49
C LEU A 127 -5.52 -7.16 -4.89
N HIS A 128 -5.61 -5.95 -4.33
CA HIS A 128 -6.86 -5.36 -3.84
C HIS A 128 -7.90 -5.20 -4.94
N CYS A 129 -7.50 -4.64 -6.09
CA CYS A 129 -8.39 -4.50 -7.24
C CYS A 129 -8.89 -5.87 -7.74
N LEU A 130 -8.03 -6.88 -7.76
CA LEU A 130 -8.45 -8.24 -8.14
C LEU A 130 -9.45 -8.79 -7.12
N ALA A 131 -9.13 -8.73 -5.83
CA ALA A 131 -9.99 -9.22 -4.76
C ALA A 131 -11.41 -8.62 -4.85
N PHE A 132 -11.53 -7.31 -5.06
CA PHE A 132 -12.82 -6.62 -5.16
C PHE A 132 -13.50 -6.71 -6.54
N SER A 133 -12.78 -7.17 -7.58
CA SER A 133 -13.37 -7.45 -8.89
C SER A 133 -13.96 -8.86 -8.97
N LEU A 134 -13.64 -9.73 -8.01
CA LEU A 134 -14.13 -11.09 -7.93
C LEU A 134 -15.29 -11.15 -6.93
N ASP A 135 -16.21 -12.09 -7.14
CA ASP A 135 -17.39 -12.30 -6.30
C ASP A 135 -17.08 -12.97 -4.94
N GLN A 136 -15.80 -13.11 -4.59
CA GLN A 136 -15.37 -13.88 -3.43
C GLN A 136 -14.88 -12.96 -2.31
N GLU A 137 -15.37 -13.20 -1.09
CA GLU A 137 -14.86 -12.53 0.11
C GLU A 137 -13.40 -12.93 0.36
N VAL A 138 -12.46 -12.09 -0.10
CA VAL A 138 -11.04 -12.25 0.19
C VAL A 138 -10.74 -11.54 1.50
N SER A 139 -10.24 -12.28 2.49
CA SER A 139 -9.81 -11.72 3.78
C SER A 139 -8.35 -12.01 4.06
N ILE A 140 -7.70 -11.11 4.80
CA ILE A 140 -6.34 -11.33 5.28
C ILE A 140 -6.35 -12.29 6.45
N PHE A 141 -5.62 -13.40 6.31
CA PHE A 141 -5.31 -14.27 7.42
C PHE A 141 -4.14 -13.71 8.23
N GLN A 142 -4.37 -13.41 9.51
CA GLN A 142 -3.34 -12.98 10.45
C GLN A 142 -3.43 -13.78 11.74
N PHE A 143 -2.29 -14.30 12.20
CA PHE A 143 -2.19 -14.89 13.53
C PHE A 143 -2.27 -13.78 14.58
N ARG A 144 -3.29 -13.82 15.44
CA ARG A 144 -3.36 -12.94 16.60
C ARG A 144 -2.24 -13.31 17.56
N LYS A 145 -1.63 -12.32 18.22
CA LYS A 145 -0.67 -12.60 19.29
C LYS A 145 -1.35 -13.54 20.29
N PRO A 146 -0.75 -14.69 20.66
CA PRO A 146 -1.28 -15.47 21.76
C PRO A 146 -1.33 -14.54 22.97
N THR A 147 -2.52 -14.38 23.54
CA THR A 147 -2.68 -13.78 24.84
C THR A 147 -2.03 -14.74 25.83
N CYS A 148 -0.74 -14.53 26.12
CA CYS A 148 -0.10 -15.12 27.29
C CYS A 148 -0.80 -14.52 28.51
N LYS A 149 -1.93 -15.12 28.90
CA LYS A 149 -2.47 -14.94 30.25
C LYS A 149 -1.49 -15.68 31.16
N TYR A 150 -0.71 -14.92 31.91
CA TYR A 150 -0.04 -15.45 33.09
C TYR A 150 -1.14 -16.02 34.00
N ILE A 151 -1.13 -17.33 34.18
CA ILE A 151 -1.86 -18.04 35.24
C ILE A 151 -0.79 -18.49 36.23
#